data_AF-A0A9D7SRR4-F1
#
_entry.id   AF-A0A9D7SRR4-F1
#
_cell.length_a   1.000
_cell.length_b   1.000
_cell.length_c   1.000
_cell.angle_alpha   90.00
_cell.angle_beta   90.00
_cell.angle_gamma   90.00
#
_symmetry.space_group_name_H-M   'P 1'
#
loop_
_entity.id
_entity.type
_entity.pdbx_description
1 polymer ?
#
loop_
_entity_poly.entity_id
_entity_poly.type
_entity_poly.pdbx_seq_one_letter_code
_entity_poly.pdbx_strand_id
1 'polypeptide(L)' 'MTKRSLSTWYTILKSQSWSKPLDAVKTFGSRNVDVLKNNRLCIDVKGNDLRIILSLNYAKILHSLNGSAGTKITNG' A
#
# COMPACT_ATOMS: atom_id res chain seq x y z
N MET A 1 15.08 4.91 17.60
CA MET A 1 15.13 4.27 16.27
C MET A 1 16.24 4.92 15.48
N THR A 2 17.07 4.19 14.72
CA THR A 2 18.15 4.80 13.93
C THR A 2 17.67 5.13 12.52
N LYS A 3 18.37 6.06 11.82
CA LYS A 3 18.11 6.37 10.41
C LYS A 3 18.03 5.11 9.54
N ARG A 4 18.89 4.12 9.81
CA ARG A 4 18.95 2.84 9.10
C ARG A 4 17.67 2.01 9.28
N SER A 5 17.14 1.92 10.49
CA SER A 5 15.89 1.19 10.76
C SER A 5 14.70 1.82 10.06
N LEU A 6 14.62 3.15 10.01
CA LEU A 6 13.57 3.86 9.27
C LEU A 6 13.72 3.66 7.76
N SER A 7 14.94 3.73 7.22
CA SER A 7 15.19 3.47 5.80
C SER A 7 14.81 2.05 5.39
N THR A 8 15.12 1.04 6.22
CA THR A 8 14.66 -0.34 5.98
C THR A 8 13.14 -0.43 5.94
N TRP A 9 12.47 0.19 6.90
CA TRP A 9 11.00 0.25 6.95
C TRP A 9 10.40 0.90 5.70
N TYR A 10 10.99 2.02 5.28
CA TYR A 10 10.57 2.71 4.06
C TYR A 10 10.75 1.84 2.80
N THR A 11 11.87 1.10 2.70
CA THR A 11 12.09 0.16 1.59
C THR A 11 11.07 -0.98 1.59
N ILE A 12 10.73 -1.53 2.75
CA ILE A 12 9.66 -2.55 2.87
C ILE A 12 8.34 -1.97 2.38
N LEU A 13 7.96 -0.77 2.83
CA LEU A 13 6.71 -0.12 2.41
C LEU A 13 6.66 0.12 0.89
N LYS A 14 7.78 0.50 0.26
CA LYS A 14 7.84 0.68 -1.20
C LYS A 14 7.69 -0.61 -2.00
N SER A 15 8.09 -1.76 -1.45
CA SER A 15 8.00 -3.03 -2.16
C SER A 15 6.61 -3.67 -2.07
N GLN A 16 5.71 -3.13 -1.25
CA GLN A 16 4.35 -3.66 -1.11
C GLN A 16 3.40 -3.09 -2.16
N SER A 17 2.59 -3.97 -2.73
CA SER A 17 1.51 -3.64 -3.67
C SER A 17 0.16 -3.86 -3.01
N TRP A 18 -0.24 -2.96 -2.11
CA TRP A 18 -1.54 -3.09 -1.43
C TRP A 18 -2.67 -2.51 -2.27
N SER A 19 -3.61 -3.39 -2.63
CA SER A 19 -4.83 -3.04 -3.36
C SER A 19 -5.96 -2.60 -2.45
N LYS A 20 -5.93 -3.02 -1.18
CA LYS A 20 -6.93 -2.73 -0.15
C LYS A 20 -6.29 -2.65 1.24
N PRO A 21 -6.92 -1.99 2.23
CA PRO A 21 -6.42 -1.90 3.59
C PRO A 21 -6.07 -3.25 4.24
N LEU A 22 -6.86 -4.29 3.93
CA LEU A 22 -6.67 -5.63 4.46
C LEU A 22 -5.33 -6.26 4.03
N ASP A 23 -4.75 -5.83 2.91
CA ASP A 23 -3.45 -6.35 2.46
C ASP A 23 -2.34 -5.90 3.42
N ALA A 24 -2.40 -4.67 3.92
CA ALA A 24 -1.46 -4.17 4.93
C ALA A 24 -1.62 -4.90 6.28
N VAL A 25 -2.86 -5.20 6.67
CA VAL A 25 -3.16 -6.00 7.86
C VAL A 25 -2.56 -7.40 7.76
N LYS A 26 -2.58 -8.01 6.56
CA LYS A 26 -1.92 -9.31 6.32
C LYS A 26 -0.39 -9.20 6.41
N THR A 27 0.20 -8.10 5.93
CA THR A 27 1.65 -7.88 5.97
C THR A 27 2.19 -7.72 7.40
N PHE A 28 1.51 -6.95 8.25
CA PHE A 28 2.04 -6.59 9.59
C PHE A 28 1.28 -7.19 10.77
N GLY A 29 0.16 -7.86 10.51
CA GLY A 29 -0.72 -8.42 11.54
C GLY A 29 -1.74 -7.40 12.06
N SER A 30 -2.92 -7.90 12.44
CA SER A 30 -4.05 -7.08 12.92
C SER A 30 -3.79 -6.33 14.23
N ARG A 31 -2.78 -6.74 15.01
CA ARG A 31 -2.39 -6.03 16.25
C ARG A 31 -1.55 -4.78 16.00
N ASN A 32 -0.95 -4.64 14.82
CA ASN A 32 -0.01 -3.57 14.51
C ASN A 32 -0.55 -2.59 13.45
N VAL A 33 -1.76 -2.80 12.94
CA VAL A 33 -2.34 -2.01 11.86
C VAL A 33 -3.74 -1.58 12.23
N ASP A 34 -3.91 -0.27 12.39
CA ASP A 34 -5.21 0.35 12.52
C ASP A 34 -5.67 0.87 11.16
N VAL A 35 -6.82 0.37 10.69
CA VAL A 35 -7.48 0.88 9.49
C VAL A 35 -8.30 2.11 9.86
N LEU A 36 -7.92 3.26 9.31
CA LEU A 36 -8.57 4.54 9.57
C LEU A 36 -9.53 4.89 8.42
N LYS A 37 -10.44 5.84 8.67
CA LYS A 37 -11.32 6.39 7.63
C LYS A 37 -10.51 7.09 6.52
N ASN A 38 -11.16 7.31 5.38
CA ASN A 38 -10.59 8.02 4.22
C ASN A 38 -9.31 7.38 3.65
N ASN A 39 -9.30 6.04 3.55
CA ASN A 39 -8.18 5.26 3.00
C ASN A 39 -6.84 5.51 3.70
N ARG A 40 -6.88 5.66 5.03
CA ARG A 40 -5.68 5.85 5.83
C ARG A 40 -5.37 4.62 6.66
N LEU A 41 -4.10 4.41 6.95
CA LEU A 41 -3.61 3.36 7.83
C LEU A 41 -2.70 3.98 8.89
N CYS A 42 -2.75 3.46 10.11
CA CYS A 42 -1.73 3.69 11.13
C CYS A 42 -1.03 2.36 11.40
N ILE A 43 0.30 2.36 11.35
CA ILE A 43 1.13 1.17 11.57
C ILE A 43 2.04 1.42 12.75
N ASP A 44 1.99 0.51 13.72
CA ASP A 44 2.85 0.53 14.89
C ASP A 44 4.25 0.00 14.53
N VAL A 45 5.27 0.80 14.80
CA VAL A 45 6.66 0.45 14.59
C VAL A 45 7.35 0.35 15.93
N LYS A 46 8.12 -0.73 16.12
CA LYS A 46 8.89 -1.00 17.36
C LYS A 46 7.97 -1.03 18.59
N GLY A 47 6.90 -1.83 18.55
CA GLY A 47 6.00 -2.01 19.69
C GLY A 47 5.28 -0.73 20.13
N ASN A 48 4.85 0.08 19.15
CA ASN A 48 4.13 1.36 19.34
C ASN A 48 4.99 2.55 19.82
N ASP A 49 6.32 2.42 19.89
CA ASP A 49 7.23 3.55 20.12
C ASP A 49 7.13 4.62 19.01
N LEU A 50 6.68 4.23 17.83
CA LEU A 50 6.47 5.12 16.69
C LEU A 50 5.24 4.67 15.90
N ARG A 51 4.44 5.64 15.43
CA ARG A 51 3.28 5.41 14.57
C ARG A 51 3.51 6.03 13.20
N ILE A 52 3.40 5.22 12.15
CA ILE A 52 3.44 5.70 10.77
C ILE A 52 2.01 5.81 10.25
N ILE A 53 1.61 7.01 9.85
CA ILE A 53 0.30 7.22 9.22
C ILE A 53 0.49 7.32 7.71
N LEU A 54 -0.20 6.44 6.98
CA LEU A 54 -0.21 6.38 5.53
C LEU A 54 -1.57 6.84 4.99
N SER A 55 -1.55 7.56 3.88
CA SER A 55 -2.74 7.87 3.08
C SER A 55 -2.58 7.21 1.73
N LEU A 56 -3.47 6.26 1.40
CA LEU A 56 -3.35 5.42 0.22
C LEU A 56 -4.49 5.70 -0.74
N ASN A 57 -4.18 5.80 -2.03
CA ASN A 57 -5.18 5.90 -3.08
C ASN A 57 -5.29 4.55 -3.80
N TYR A 58 -6.25 3.72 -3.36
CA TYR A 58 -6.49 2.39 -3.91
C TYR A 58 -7.11 2.42 -5.33
N ALA A 59 -7.70 3.54 -5.76
CA ALA A 59 -8.39 3.64 -7.04
C ALA A 59 -7.44 3.72 -8.25
N LYS A 60 -6.13 3.88 -8.03
CA LYS A 60 -5.16 4.14 -9.11
C LYS A 60 -4.59 2.88 -9.79
N ILE A 61 -5.10 1.68 -9.51
CA ILE A 61 -4.58 0.43 -10.11
C ILE A 61 -5.36 0.00 -11.39
N LEU A 62 -6.56 0.51 -11.65
CA LEU A 62 -7.37 0.07 -12.81
C LEU A 62 -7.14 0.83 -14.12
N HIS A 63 -6.42 1.98 -14.12
CA HIS A 63 -6.31 2.81 -15.32
C HIS A 63 -5.02 2.61 -16.15
N SER A 64 -4.05 1.82 -15.66
CA SER A 64 -2.79 1.56 -16.39
C SER A 64 -2.78 0.24 -17.17
N LEU A 65 -3.87 -0.54 -17.14
CA LEU A 65 -3.98 -1.82 -17.87
C LEU A 65 -4.91 -1.76 -19.09
N ASN A 66 -5.66 -0.66 -19.28
CA ASN A 66 -6.60 -0.51 -20.40
C ASN A 66 -6.05 0.36 -21.56
N GLY A 67 -4.77 0.73 -21.54
CA GLY A 67 -4.16 1.65 -22.50
C GLY A 67 -3.50 1.02 -23.74
N SER A 68 -3.58 -0.30 -23.96
CA SER A 68 -2.87 -0.95 -25.09
C SER A 68 -3.58 -2.13 -25.75
N ALA A 69 -4.90 -2.27 -25.60
CA ALA A 69 -5.66 -3.31 -26.31
C ALA A 69 -6.86 -2.70 -27.03
N GLY A 70 -6.67 -2.31 -28.29
CA GLY A 70 -7.76 -1.69 -29.06
C GLY A 70 -7.49 -1.36 -30.53
N THR A 71 -6.48 -1.94 -31.20
CA THR A 71 -6.48 -1.93 -32.67
C THR A 71 -7.50 -2.98 -33.13
N LYS A 72 -8.73 -2.55 -33.43
CA LYS A 72 -9.68 -3.36 -34.18
C LYS A 72 -9.17 -3.50 -35.61
N ILE A 73 -8.61 -4.66 -35.94
CA ILE A 73 -8.66 -5.17 -37.31
C ILE A 73 -9.92 -6.03 -37.42
N THR A 74 -10.90 -5.58 -38.18
CA THR A 74 -12.01 -6.41 -38.65
C THR A 74 -11.88 -6.50 -40.16
N ASN A 75 -11.49 -7.66 -40.66
CA ASN A 75 -11.64 -8.02 -42.07
C ASN A 75 -13.03 -8.61 -42.25
N GLY A 76 -13.85 -7.94 -43.06
CA GLY A 76 -15.14 -8.40 -43.58
C GLY A 76 -15.38 -7.68 -44.90
#